data_AF-A0A810PYI1-F1
#
_entry.id   AF-A0A810PYI1-F1
#
_cell.length_a   1.000
_cell.length_b   1.000
_cell.length_c   1.000
_cell.angle_alpha   90.00
_cell.angle_beta   90.00
_cell.angle_gamma   90.00
#
_symmetry.space_group_name_H-M   'P 1'
#
loop_
_entity.id
_entity.type
_entity.pdbx_description
1 polymer ?
#
loop_
_entity_poly.entity_id
_entity_poly.type
_entity_poly.pdbx_seq_one_letter_code
_entity_poly.pdbx_strand_id
1 'polypeptide(L)' 'MPERIELTPSQRRRCNRLIKRLCANYDDGNCLLLDDGEPCVCPQTISYSLLCRYFRNAVLPAEKELYA' A
#
# COMPACT_ATOMS: atom_id res chain seq x y z
N MET A 1 -7.82 -13.98 13.50
CA MET A 1 -6.88 -13.30 12.58
C MET A 1 -7.71 -12.87 11.38
N PRO A 2 -7.81 -11.57 11.04
CA PRO A 2 -8.50 -11.19 9.81
C PRO A 2 -7.87 -11.90 8.62
N GLU A 3 -8.70 -12.29 7.65
CA GLU A 3 -8.27 -12.97 6.43
C GLU A 3 -7.15 -12.18 5.74
N ARG A 4 -6.03 -12.86 5.45
CA ARG A 4 -4.90 -12.27 4.74
C ARG A 4 -5.20 -12.30 3.25
N ILE A 5 -5.46 -11.14 2.66
CA ILE A 5 -5.72 -11.03 1.22
C ILE A 5 -4.37 -11.12 0.48
N GLU A 6 -4.19 -12.17 -0.31
CA GLU A 6 -3.03 -12.33 -1.19
C GLU A 6 -3.24 -11.60 -2.52
N LEU A 7 -2.17 -10.98 -3.00
CA LEU A 7 -2.11 -10.24 -4.25
C LEU A 7 -1.38 -11.08 -5.30
N THR A 8 -2.00 -11.24 -6.45
CA THR A 8 -1.29 -11.65 -7.66
C THR A 8 -0.22 -10.60 -8.04
N PRO A 9 0.80 -10.97 -8.83
CA PRO A 9 1.80 -10.01 -9.29
C PRO A 9 1.22 -8.78 -10.00
N SER A 10 0.13 -8.93 -10.74
CA SER A 10 -0.55 -7.82 -11.42
C SER A 10 -1.26 -6.89 -10.42
N GLN A 11 -1.96 -7.44 -9.44
CA GLN A 11 -2.59 -6.68 -8.35
C GLN A 11 -1.55 -5.93 -7.52
N ARG A 12 -0.40 -6.56 -7.19
CA ARG A 12 0.71 -5.90 -6.49
C ARG A 12 1.24 -4.69 -7.26
N ARG A 13 1.47 -4.82 -8.57
CA ARG A 13 1.94 -3.70 -9.41
C ARG A 13 0.94 -2.54 -9.41
N ARG A 14 -0.37 -2.83 -9.46
CA ARG A 14 -1.42 -1.82 -9.40
C ARG A 14 -1.46 -1.14 -8.02
N CYS A 15 -1.41 -1.91 -6.93
CA CYS A 15 -1.34 -1.37 -5.56
C CYS A 15 -0.12 -0.46 -5.38
N ASN A 16 1.07 -0.91 -5.84
CA ASN A 16 2.29 -0.11 -5.75
C ASN A 16 2.19 1.21 -6.52
N ARG A 17 1.48 1.23 -7.66
CA ARG A 17 1.23 2.47 -8.40
C ARG A 17 0.36 3.44 -7.61
N LEU A 18 -0.70 2.93 -6.97
CA LEU A 18 -1.57 3.75 -6.12
C LEU A 18 -0.82 4.30 -4.91
N ILE A 19 -0.01 3.47 -4.25
CA ILE A 19 0.78 3.91 -3.09
C ILE A 19 1.70 5.06 -3.50
N LYS A 20 2.46 4.88 -4.59
CA LYS A 20 3.39 5.89 -5.09
C LYS A 20 2.72 7.20 -5.50
N ARG A 21 1.46 7.15 -5.93
CA ARG A 21 0.74 8.31 -6.48
C ARG A 21 -0.14 9.01 -5.44
N LEU A 22 -0.74 8.27 -4.52
CA LEU A 22 -1.87 8.72 -3.70
C LEU A 22 -1.68 8.52 -2.19
N CYS A 23 -0.72 7.69 -1.75
CA CYS A 23 -0.53 7.47 -0.32
C CYS A 23 0.22 8.63 0.32
N ALA A 24 -0.47 9.42 1.15
CA ALA A 24 0.13 10.54 1.88
C ALA A 24 1.29 10.16 2.81
N ASN A 25 1.41 8.88 3.18
CA ASN A 25 2.48 8.38 4.02
C ASN A 25 3.65 7.78 3.24
N TYR A 26 3.59 7.76 1.90
CA TYR A 26 4.67 7.20 1.08
C TYR A 26 5.61 8.31 0.62
N ASP A 27 6.90 8.14 0.91
CA ASP A 27 7.95 9.05 0.45
C ASP A 27 9.18 8.24 0.02
N ASP A 28 9.58 8.39 -1.24
CA ASP A 28 10.74 7.72 -1.89
C ASP A 28 11.03 6.26 -1.46
N GLY A 29 9.98 5.43 -1.32
CA GLY A 29 10.13 4.02 -0.92
C GLY A 29 9.88 3.74 0.56
N ASN A 30 9.86 4.77 1.39
CA ASN A 30 9.64 4.69 2.83
C ASN A 30 8.21 5.06 3.22
N CYS A 31 7.87 4.81 4.48
CA CYS A 31 6.56 5.02 5.05
C CYS A 31 6.67 5.96 6.25
N LEU A 32 6.46 7.26 6.01
CA LEU A 32 6.58 8.33 7.01
C LEU A 32 5.80 8.08 8.31
N LEU A 33 4.69 7.35 8.25
CA LEU A 33 3.89 6.99 9.43
C LEU A 33 4.57 5.95 10.35
N LEU A 34 5.44 5.13 9.78
CA LEU A 34 6.18 4.08 10.46
C LEU A 34 7.64 4.47 10.71
N ASP A 35 8.14 5.49 10.02
CA ASP A 35 9.45 6.08 10.23
C ASP A 35 9.48 6.70 11.65
N ASP A 36 10.06 5.99 12.64
CA ASP A 36 10.21 6.44 14.04
C ASP A 36 11.58 7.13 14.24
N GLY A 37 11.86 8.14 13.41
CA GLY A 37 13.17 8.81 13.35
C GLY A 37 14.20 8.11 12.47
N GLU A 38 13.91 6.92 11.97
CA GLU A 38 14.72 6.17 11.01
C GLU A 38 13.87 5.76 9.79
N PRO A 39 14.43 5.75 8.55
CA PRO A 39 13.67 5.34 7.37
C PRO A 39 13.11 3.92 7.48
N CYS A 40 11.80 3.78 7.31
CA CYS A 40 11.10 2.50 7.30
C CYS A 40 10.54 2.23 5.90
N VAL A 41 11.10 1.24 5.20
CA VAL A 41 10.59 0.83 3.88
C VAL A 41 9.11 0.51 3.96
N CYS A 42 8.31 1.07 3.04
CA CYS A 42 6.86 0.90 3.06
C CYS A 42 6.47 -0.59 2.95
N PRO A 43 5.94 -1.22 4.03
CA PRO A 43 5.72 -2.67 4.05
C PRO A 43 4.75 -3.15 2.97
N GLN A 44 3.78 -2.30 2.62
CA GLN A 44 2.80 -2.62 1.58
C GLN A 44 3.43 -2.70 0.17
N THR A 45 4.51 -1.95 -0.10
CA THR A 45 5.16 -1.96 -1.43
C THR A 45 6.04 -3.19 -1.67
N ILE A 46 6.54 -3.80 -0.59
CA ILE A 46 7.40 -5.00 -0.64
C ILE A 46 6.62 -6.30 -0.41
N SER A 47 5.40 -6.23 0.11
CA SER A 47 4.55 -7.40 0.35
C SER A 47 3.78 -7.87 -0.89
N TYR A 48 3.44 -9.16 -0.90
CA TYR A 48 2.43 -9.76 -1.79
C TYR A 48 1.06 -9.91 -1.13
N SER A 49 0.85 -9.33 0.05
CA SER A 49 -0.45 -9.35 0.73
C SER A 49 -0.92 -7.92 1.01
N LEU A 50 -2.24 -7.74 1.17
CA LEU A 50 -2.87 -6.45 1.46
C LEU A 50 -2.89 -6.19 2.99
N LEU A 51 -1.74 -5.76 3.52
CA LEU A 51 -1.48 -5.61 4.96
C LEU A 51 -1.98 -4.27 5.51
N CYS A 52 -1.80 -3.20 4.74
CA CYS A 52 -1.92 -1.83 5.24
C CYS A 52 -3.39 -1.40 5.37
N ARG A 53 -3.83 -1.15 6.60
CA ARG A 53 -5.20 -0.68 6.90
C ARG A 53 -5.48 0.69 6.29
N TYR A 54 -4.52 1.60 6.34
CA TYR A 54 -4.64 2.92 5.71
C TYR A 54 -4.80 2.80 4.18
N PHE A 55 -3.97 1.98 3.55
CA PHE A 55 -4.07 1.74 2.11
C PHE A 55 -5.46 1.21 1.73
N ARG A 56 -5.96 0.18 2.44
CA ARG A 56 -7.29 -0.41 2.18
C ARG A 56 -8.44 0.58 2.27
N ASN A 57 -8.40 1.48 3.26
CA ASN A 57 -9.56 2.31 3.58
C ASN A 57 -9.50 3.69 2.92
N ALA A 58 -8.31 4.23 2.67
CA ALA A 58 -8.13 5.60 2.20
C ALA A 58 -7.55 5.69 0.77
N VAL A 59 -6.64 4.78 0.40
CA VAL A 59 -5.90 4.90 -0.86
C VAL A 59 -6.49 4.01 -1.96
N LEU A 60 -6.78 2.75 -1.64
CA LEU A 60 -7.32 1.77 -2.59
C LEU A 60 -8.67 2.20 -3.19
N PRO A 61 -9.64 2.74 -2.40
CA PRO A 61 -10.92 3.19 -2.95
C PRO A 61 -10.82 4.46 -3.82
N ALA A 62 -9.71 5.21 -3.74
CA ALA A 62 -9.54 6.45 -4.49
C ALA A 62 -9.35 6.21 -5.99
N GLU A 63 -8.95 5.01 -6.41
CA GLU A 63 -8.85 4.64 -7.83
C GLU A 63 -10.05 3.78 -8.27
N LYS A 64 -11.03 4.46 -8.87
CA LYS A 64 -12.31 3.87 -9.29
C LYS A 64 -12.19 2.76 -10.36
N GLU A 65 -11.07 2.69 -11.08
CA GLU A 65 -10.83 1.68 -12.14
C GLU A 65 -10.43 0.29 -11.61
N LEU A 66 -10.16 0.15 -10.30
CA LEU A 66 -9.80 -1.12 -9.66
C LEU A 66 -10.97 -1.82 -8.96
N TYR A 67 -12.18 -1.24 -9.03
CA TYR A 67 -13.39 -1.72 -8.37
C TYR A 67 -14.32 -2.56 -9.30
N ALA A 68 -13.86 -2.91 -10.50
CA ALA A 68 -14.62 -3.71 -11.46
C ALA A 68 -14.48 -5.21 -11.19
#